data_AF-A0ABD5W010-F1
#
_entry.id   AF-A0ABD5W010-F1
#
_cell.length_a   1.000
_cell.length_b   1.000
_cell.length_c   1.000
_cell.angle_alpha   90.00
_cell.angle_beta   90.00
_cell.angle_gamma   90.00
#
_symmetry.space_group_name_H-M   'P 1'
#
loop_
_entity.id
_entity.type
_entity.pdbx_description
1 polymer ?
#
loop_
_entity_poly.entity_id
_entity_poly.type
_entity_poly.pdbx_seq_one_letter_code
_entity_poly.pdbx_strand_id
1 'polypeptide(L)'
;MDEQREVAAFIDRHDIEAPPEFRLLDVVSELGEVAKDVNESTGYGDDPSEVTVNEDELGDALFALLALADAVDIDAQDALETALTKYESRLETQDEPGSGV
;
A
#
# COMPACT_ATOMS: atom_id res chain seq x y z
N MET A 1 -1.89 -13.81 -3.97
CA MET A 1 -2.76 -13.28 -2.90
C MET A 1 -4.23 -13.65 -3.17
N ASP A 2 -5.02 -14.04 -2.16
CA ASP A 2 -6.46 -14.32 -2.34
C ASP A 2 -7.26 -13.03 -2.61
N GLU A 3 -6.88 -11.97 -1.92
CA GLU A 3 -7.48 -10.64 -1.95
C GLU A 3 -7.30 -9.96 -3.31
N GLN A 4 -6.12 -10.10 -3.95
CA GLN A 4 -5.90 -9.60 -5.31
C GLN A 4 -6.87 -10.23 -6.31
N ARG A 5 -7.12 -11.55 -6.19
CA ARG A 5 -8.08 -12.26 -7.06
C ARG A 5 -9.52 -11.82 -6.80
N GLU A 6 -9.85 -11.54 -5.55
CA GLU A 6 -11.17 -11.00 -5.19
C GLU A 6 -11.39 -9.62 -5.80
N VAL A 7 -10.40 -8.73 -5.72
CA VAL A 7 -10.44 -7.40 -6.34
C VAL A 7 -10.58 -7.50 -7.86
N ALA A 8 -9.78 -8.34 -8.53
CA ALA A 8 -9.88 -8.56 -9.97
C ALA A 8 -11.28 -9.07 -10.38
N ALA A 9 -11.82 -10.05 -9.65
CA ALA A 9 -13.16 -10.58 -9.91
C ALA A 9 -14.28 -9.59 -9.60
N PHE A 10 -14.07 -8.65 -8.68
CA PHE A 10 -15.00 -7.55 -8.42
C PHE A 10 -15.00 -6.57 -9.58
N ILE A 11 -13.82 -6.18 -10.07
CA ILE A 11 -13.67 -5.25 -11.20
C ILE A 11 -14.35 -5.79 -12.46
N ASP A 12 -14.06 -7.05 -12.83
CA ASP A 12 -14.63 -7.73 -14.00
C ASP A 12 -16.15 -7.85 -13.90
N ARG A 13 -16.67 -8.18 -12.71
CA ARG A 13 -18.13 -8.30 -12.49
C ARG A 13 -18.88 -7.00 -12.66
N HIS A 14 -18.22 -5.88 -12.39
CA HIS A 14 -18.84 -4.55 -12.36
C HIS A 14 -18.49 -3.70 -13.59
N ASP A 15 -17.70 -4.22 -14.54
CA ASP A 15 -17.25 -3.52 -15.75
C ASP A 15 -16.58 -2.17 -15.42
N ILE A 16 -15.74 -2.15 -14.38
CA ILE A 16 -15.02 -0.95 -13.90
C ILE A 16 -13.52 -1.03 -14.18
N GLU A 17 -13.11 -1.73 -15.22
CA GLU A 17 -11.72 -1.80 -15.67
C GLU A 17 -11.18 -0.41 -16.01
N ALA A 18 -9.90 -0.20 -15.67
CA ALA A 18 -9.19 1.03 -16.01
C ALA A 18 -7.77 0.70 -16.46
N PRO A 19 -7.22 1.43 -17.45
CA PRO A 19 -5.81 1.34 -17.81
C PRO A 19 -4.87 1.54 -16.60
N PRO A 20 -3.67 0.94 -16.61
CA PRO A 20 -2.72 1.02 -15.50
C PRO A 20 -2.38 2.45 -15.07
N GLU A 21 -2.27 3.37 -16.02
CA GLU A 21 -2.00 4.79 -15.72
C GLU A 21 -3.10 5.43 -14.87
N PHE A 22 -4.36 5.02 -15.03
CA PHE A 22 -5.46 5.52 -14.21
C PHE A 22 -5.51 4.79 -12.86
N ARG A 23 -5.25 3.48 -12.83
CA ARG A 23 -5.11 2.75 -11.55
C ARG A 23 -4.02 3.33 -10.66
N LEU A 24 -2.91 3.80 -11.23
CA LEU A 24 -1.89 4.51 -10.46
C LEU A 24 -2.39 5.84 -9.89
N LEU A 25 -3.22 6.58 -10.65
CA LEU A 25 -3.84 7.81 -10.15
C LEU A 25 -4.83 7.50 -9.03
N ASP A 26 -5.62 6.43 -9.14
CA ASP A 26 -6.52 5.97 -8.08
C ASP A 26 -5.72 5.69 -6.80
N VAL A 27 -4.62 4.91 -6.89
CA VAL A 27 -3.73 4.62 -5.74
C VAL A 27 -3.25 5.89 -5.06
N VAL A 28 -2.79 6.89 -5.83
CA VAL A 28 -2.30 8.15 -5.27
C VAL A 28 -3.44 8.97 -4.65
N SER A 29 -4.63 8.92 -5.23
CA SER A 29 -5.82 9.59 -4.70
C SER A 29 -6.21 9.02 -3.34
N GLU A 30 -6.40 7.71 -3.24
CA GLU A 30 -6.83 7.07 -1.99
C GLU A 30 -5.77 7.19 -0.89
N LEU A 31 -4.48 7.06 -1.24
CA LEU A 31 -3.40 7.32 -0.29
C LEU A 31 -3.37 8.80 0.16
N GLY A 32 -3.86 9.71 -0.68
CA GLY A 32 -4.04 11.11 -0.36
C GLY A 32 -5.12 11.35 0.70
N GLU A 33 -6.22 10.60 0.67
CA GLU A 33 -7.26 10.66 1.72
C GLU A 33 -6.72 10.11 3.05
N VAL A 34 -5.97 9.00 3.03
CA VAL A 34 -5.25 8.52 4.23
C VAL A 34 -4.30 9.59 4.78
N ALA A 35 -3.56 10.28 3.91
CA ALA A 35 -2.65 11.36 4.33
C ALA A 35 -3.41 12.57 4.90
N LYS A 36 -4.60 12.86 4.36
CA LYS A 36 -5.47 13.93 4.84
C LYS A 36 -6.00 13.62 6.25
N ASP A 37 -6.41 12.38 6.53
CA ASP A 37 -6.82 11.97 7.88
C ASP A 37 -5.72 12.24 8.91
N VAL A 38 -4.48 11.82 8.61
CA VAL A 38 -3.32 12.07 9.47
C VAL A 38 -3.07 13.56 9.63
N ASN A 39 -3.16 14.33 8.54
CA ASN A 39 -2.97 15.77 8.57
C ASN A 39 -4.01 16.46 9.45
N GLU A 40 -5.29 16.11 9.32
CA GLU A 40 -6.38 16.70 10.09
C GLU A 40 -6.29 16.31 11.57
N SER A 41 -6.02 15.05 11.86
CA SER A 41 -6.00 14.55 13.23
C SER A 41 -4.82 15.08 14.05
N THR A 42 -3.68 15.31 13.40
CA THR A 42 -2.47 15.84 14.05
C THR A 42 -2.37 17.36 14.01
N GLY A 43 -3.32 18.06 13.38
CA GLY A 43 -3.20 19.50 13.15
C GLY A 43 -1.96 19.86 12.33
N TYR A 44 -1.72 19.13 11.24
CA TYR A 44 -0.50 19.24 10.41
C TYR A 44 0.81 18.98 11.19
N GLY A 45 0.76 18.02 12.11
CA GLY A 45 1.91 17.59 12.89
C GLY A 45 2.17 18.39 14.17
N ASP A 46 1.29 19.33 14.54
CA ASP A 46 1.36 20.03 15.83
C ASP A 46 1.17 19.05 17.02
N ASP A 47 0.29 18.05 16.85
CA ASP A 47 -0.03 17.03 17.85
C ASP A 47 0.10 15.60 17.27
N PRO A 48 1.32 15.09 17.06
CA PRO A 48 1.56 13.80 16.40
C PRO A 48 1.10 12.57 17.21
N SER A 49 0.72 12.74 18.48
CA SER A 49 0.11 11.65 19.27
C SER A 49 -1.35 11.38 18.89
N GLU A 50 -2.00 12.34 18.24
CA GLU A 50 -3.42 12.25 17.84
C GLU A 50 -3.58 11.68 16.42
N VAL A 51 -2.58 10.97 15.88
CA VAL A 51 -2.68 10.31 14.57
C VAL A 51 -3.87 9.35 14.54
N THR A 52 -4.77 9.57 13.60
CA THR A 52 -5.86 8.65 13.27
C THR A 52 -5.89 8.42 11.77
N VAL A 53 -6.24 7.19 11.39
CA VAL A 53 -6.46 6.78 10.01
C VAL A 53 -7.80 6.07 9.97
N ASN A 54 -8.69 6.48 9.05
CA ASN A 54 -9.93 5.77 8.82
C ASN A 54 -9.65 4.41 8.14
N GLU A 55 -10.30 3.36 8.65
CA GLU A 55 -10.19 2.00 8.10
C GLU A 55 -10.72 1.94 6.66
N ASP A 56 -11.77 2.71 6.35
CA ASP A 56 -12.37 2.75 5.02
C ASP A 56 -11.35 3.27 3.98
N GLU A 57 -10.69 4.40 4.26
CA GLU A 57 -9.71 5.03 3.37
C GLU A 57 -8.47 4.14 3.18
N LEU A 58 -8.05 3.44 4.23
CA LEU A 58 -6.96 2.47 4.14
C LEU A 58 -7.37 1.25 3.27
N GLY A 59 -8.62 0.82 3.39
CA GLY A 59 -9.21 -0.23 2.56
C GLY A 59 -9.27 0.16 1.10
N ASP A 60 -9.70 1.38 0.80
CA ASP A 60 -9.77 1.91 -0.58
C ASP A 60 -8.37 2.03 -1.20
N ALA A 61 -7.38 2.50 -0.44
CA ALA A 61 -5.99 2.52 -0.89
C ALA A 61 -5.44 1.11 -1.18
N LEU A 62 -5.79 0.12 -0.36
CA LEU A 62 -5.40 -1.27 -0.59
C LEU A 62 -6.10 -1.85 -1.83
N PHE A 63 -7.40 -1.59 -1.99
CA PHE A 63 -8.16 -1.99 -3.18
C PHE A 63 -7.50 -1.43 -4.45
N ALA A 64 -7.21 -0.12 -4.47
CA ALA A 64 -6.59 0.53 -5.61
C ALA A 64 -5.20 -0.06 -5.92
N LEU A 65 -4.40 -0.37 -4.90
CA LEU A 65 -3.07 -0.96 -5.08
C LEU A 65 -3.12 -2.37 -5.66
N LEU A 66 -4.06 -3.20 -5.18
CA LEU A 66 -4.28 -4.55 -5.72
C LEU A 66 -4.82 -4.51 -7.15
N ALA A 67 -5.73 -3.57 -7.44
CA ALA A 67 -6.25 -3.33 -8.78
C ALA A 67 -5.14 -2.87 -9.75
N LEU A 68 -4.22 -2.03 -9.30
CA LEU A 68 -3.04 -1.64 -10.07
C LEU A 68 -2.15 -2.85 -10.33
N ALA A 69 -1.85 -3.66 -9.31
CA ALA A 69 -0.99 -4.84 -9.43
C ALA A 69 -1.54 -5.82 -10.47
N ASP A 70 -2.85 -6.08 -10.46
CA ASP A 70 -3.54 -6.89 -11.48
C ASP A 70 -3.41 -6.26 -12.88
N ALA A 71 -3.67 -4.96 -13.01
CA ALA A 71 -3.60 -4.25 -14.30
C ALA A 71 -2.20 -4.23 -14.94
N VAL A 72 -1.13 -4.40 -14.15
CA VAL A 72 0.26 -4.47 -14.65
C VAL A 72 0.86 -5.88 -14.62
N ASP A 73 0.02 -6.91 -14.48
CA ASP A 73 0.43 -8.33 -14.44
C ASP A 73 1.48 -8.63 -13.34
N ILE A 74 1.37 -7.99 -12.17
CA ILE A 74 2.22 -8.24 -11.00
C ILE A 74 1.45 -9.06 -9.96
N ASP A 75 2.00 -10.20 -9.54
CA ASP A 75 1.50 -10.91 -8.35
C ASP A 75 1.87 -10.11 -7.09
N ALA A 76 0.84 -9.61 -6.39
CA ALA A 76 1.02 -8.76 -5.22
C ALA A 76 1.63 -9.51 -4.02
N GLN A 77 1.41 -10.83 -3.92
CA GLN A 77 1.98 -11.64 -2.85
C GLN A 77 3.49 -11.82 -3.08
N ASP A 78 3.90 -12.22 -4.28
CA ASP A 78 5.32 -12.37 -4.61
C ASP A 78 6.06 -11.03 -4.46
N ALA A 79 5.43 -9.92 -4.86
CA ALA A 79 5.97 -8.57 -4.69
C ALA A 79 6.16 -8.20 -3.21
N LEU A 80 5.17 -8.51 -2.36
CA LEU A 80 5.24 -8.26 -0.91
C LEU A 80 6.29 -9.15 -0.23
N GLU A 81 6.31 -10.45 -0.52
CA GLU A 81 7.32 -11.40 -0.01
C GLU A 81 8.74 -10.93 -0.36
N THR A 82 8.95 -10.52 -1.61
CA THR A 82 10.23 -9.95 -2.07
C THR A 82 10.60 -8.68 -1.28
N ALA A 83 9.64 -7.81 -0.99
CA ALA A 83 9.88 -6.62 -0.21
C ALA A 83 10.26 -6.96 1.24
N LEU A 84 9.54 -7.89 1.88
CA LEU A 84 9.80 -8.34 3.25
C LEU A 84 11.20 -8.93 3.40
N THR A 85 11.63 -9.83 2.51
CA THR A 85 13.00 -10.39 2.54
C THR A 85 14.07 -9.28 2.43
N LYS A 86 13.83 -8.25 1.61
CA LYS A 86 14.75 -7.10 1.52
C LYS A 86 14.80 -6.29 2.80
N TYR A 87 13.67 -6.11 3.49
CA TYR A 87 13.63 -5.41 4.77
C TYR A 87 14.33 -6.21 5.87
N GLU A 88 14.08 -7.52 5.97
CA GLU A 88 14.75 -8.42 6.92
C GLU A 88 16.28 -8.37 6.76
N SER A 89 16.78 -8.54 5.53
CA SER A 89 18.22 -8.49 5.26
C SER A 89 18.86 -7.14 5.62
N ARG A 90 18.14 -6.02 5.44
CA ARG A 90 18.62 -4.68 5.82
C ARG A 90 18.68 -4.49 7.34
N LEU A 91 17.77 -5.12 8.08
CA LEU A 91 17.78 -5.06 9.54
C LEU A 91 18.93 -5.90 10.10
N GLU A 92 19.11 -7.13 9.61
CA GLU A 92 20.23 -7.99 10.00
C GLU A 92 21.60 -7.34 9.73
N THR A 93 21.76 -6.70 8.58
CA THR A 93 23.02 -5.99 8.23
C THR A 93 23.23 -4.73 9.10
N GLN A 94 22.17 -4.09 9.58
CA GLN A 94 22.26 -2.94 10.49
C GLN A 94 22.53 -3.37 11.94
N ASP A 95 22.08 -4.57 12.33
CA ASP A 95 22.38 -5.22 13.61
C ASP A 95 23.75 -5.93 13.64
N GLU A 96 24.52 -5.88 12.54
CA GLU A 96 25.95 -6.21 12.51
C GLU A 96 26.89 -4.96 12.59
N PRO A 97 26.82 -4.09 13.63
CA PRO A 97 27.91 -3.17 13.91
C PRO A 97 29.04 -3.92 14.64
N GLY A 98 29.92 -4.54 13.87
CA GLY A 98 31.29 -4.87 14.29
C GLY A 98 31.54 -6.30 14.78
N SER A 99 31.79 -7.23 13.84
CA SER A 99 32.83 -8.25 14.06
C SER A 99 34.15 -7.67 13.56
N GLY A 100 34.68 -6.73 14.34
CA GLY A 100 36.05 -6.24 14.20
C GLY A 100 37.00 -7.23 14.86
N VAL A 101 37.95 -7.71 14.06
CA VAL A 101 39.24 -8.26 14.49
C VAL A 101 39.93 -7.41 15.57
#